data_AF-A0A1J5WRV6-F1
#
_entry.id   AF-A0A1J5WRV6-F1
#
_cell.length_a   1.000
_cell.length_b   1.000
_cell.length_c   1.000
_cell.angle_alpha   90.00
_cell.angle_beta   90.00
_cell.angle_gamma   90.00
#
_symmetry.space_group_name_H-M   'P 1'
#
loop_
_entity.id
_entity.type
_entity.pdbx_description
1 polymer ?
#
loop_
_entity_poly.entity_id
_entity_poly.type
_entity_poly.pdbx_seq_one_letter_code
_entity_poly.pdbx_strand_id
1 'polypeptide(L)'
;MVGELKRLELVAGEESHVSDTLNTGNGSIDIWGIKDLELHDYAVNVLPKLKIGENKEMESFVLRKKEEVSMANIISMEDESIEIGRIKRKGFDVPEEIKPKLKYILIDKTEREIMEERAREIAKERKRKIMEERTREIANEKTREIAKEEKTKKGSFPSRVLKKILGRGRS
;
A
#
# COMPACT_ATOMS: atom_id res chain seq x y z
N MET A 1 -10.97 -20.88 36.15
CA MET A 1 -11.13 -20.38 34.77
C MET A 1 -10.20 -19.20 34.65
N VAL A 2 -9.02 -19.37 34.04
CA VAL A 2 -8.13 -18.23 33.77
C VAL A 2 -8.68 -17.60 32.49
N GLY A 3 -9.13 -16.34 32.57
CA GLY A 3 -9.71 -15.64 31.42
C GLY A 3 -8.66 -15.50 30.33
N GLU A 4 -8.93 -16.02 29.13
CA GLU A 4 -8.08 -15.72 27.96
C GLU A 4 -8.32 -14.26 27.57
N LEU A 5 -7.29 -13.43 27.70
CA LEU A 5 -7.30 -12.08 27.14
C LEU A 5 -7.24 -12.21 25.62
N LYS A 6 -8.38 -12.05 24.94
CA LYS A 6 -8.45 -12.26 23.49
C LYS A 6 -7.77 -11.14 22.70
N ARG A 7 -7.85 -9.90 23.18
CA ARG A 7 -7.42 -8.70 22.48
C ARG A 7 -6.74 -7.72 23.41
N LEU A 8 -5.63 -7.15 22.96
CA LEU A 8 -4.95 -6.01 23.58
C LEU A 8 -4.80 -4.91 22.53
N GLU A 9 -5.36 -3.74 22.82
CA GLU A 9 -5.22 -2.53 22.01
C GLU A 9 -4.61 -1.43 22.88
N LEU A 10 -3.49 -0.85 22.43
CA LEU A 10 -2.82 0.25 23.11
C LEU A 10 -2.68 1.43 22.14
N VAL A 11 -3.06 2.61 22.62
CA VAL A 11 -2.96 3.88 21.88
C VAL A 11 -2.25 4.89 22.77
N ALA A 12 -1.20 5.51 22.26
CA ALA A 12 -0.51 6.57 22.98
C ALA A 12 -0.15 7.70 22.01
N GLY A 13 -0.81 8.86 22.16
CA GLY A 13 -0.56 10.03 21.32
C GLY A 13 0.75 10.76 21.61
N GLU A 14 1.43 10.42 22.72
CA GLU A 14 2.66 11.06 23.18
C GLU A 14 3.59 10.03 23.83
N GLU A 15 4.90 10.25 23.76
CA GLU A 15 5.92 9.38 24.37
C GLU A 15 5.80 9.31 25.91
N SER A 16 5.40 10.43 26.53
CA SER A 16 5.19 10.56 27.98
C SER A 16 4.19 9.53 28.53
N HIS A 17 3.23 9.07 27.73
CA HIS A 17 2.24 8.07 28.12
C HIS A 17 2.81 6.66 28.30
N VAL A 18 3.96 6.37 27.66
CA VAL A 18 4.56 5.03 27.67
C VAL A 18 5.91 5.00 28.38
N SER A 19 6.45 6.16 28.78
CA SER A 19 7.79 6.31 29.37
C SER A 19 8.08 5.31 30.50
N ASP A 20 7.17 5.16 31.47
CA ASP A 20 7.31 4.21 32.57
C ASP A 20 7.39 2.76 32.08
N THR A 21 6.60 2.43 31.05
CA THR A 21 6.64 1.11 30.41
C THR A 21 7.95 0.91 29.65
N LEU A 22 8.46 1.94 28.96
CA LEU A 22 9.71 1.88 28.22
C LEU A 22 10.93 1.68 29.13
N ASN A 23 10.84 2.11 30.39
CA ASN A 23 11.86 1.89 31.41
C ASN A 23 11.93 0.43 31.91
N THR A 24 10.99 -0.43 31.51
CA THR A 24 11.04 -1.86 31.85
C THR A 24 12.03 -2.63 30.96
N GLY A 25 12.41 -3.84 31.41
CA GLY A 25 13.25 -4.74 30.63
C GLY A 25 12.53 -5.24 29.37
N ASN A 26 13.29 -5.55 28.32
CA ASN A 26 12.73 -6.18 27.13
C ASN A 26 12.15 -7.57 27.48
N GLY A 27 11.00 -7.91 26.91
CA GLY A 27 10.30 -9.17 27.21
C GLY A 27 9.90 -9.35 28.68
N SER A 28 9.78 -8.27 29.46
CA SER A 28 9.44 -8.35 30.88
C SER A 28 7.93 -8.36 31.16
N ILE A 29 7.11 -7.95 30.20
CA ILE A 29 5.65 -7.83 30.35
C ILE A 29 4.96 -9.00 29.64
N ASP A 30 4.50 -10.00 30.40
CA ASP A 30 3.73 -11.11 29.86
C ASP A 30 2.28 -10.69 29.57
N ILE A 31 1.83 -10.90 28.34
CA ILE A 31 0.47 -10.58 27.89
C ILE A 31 -0.44 -11.81 27.78
N TRP A 32 0.01 -12.99 28.23
CA TRP A 32 -0.80 -14.21 28.38
C TRP A 32 -1.54 -14.70 27.13
N GLY A 33 -0.80 -14.88 26.03
CA GLY A 33 -1.29 -15.61 24.85
C GLY A 33 -2.50 -14.96 24.18
N ILE A 34 -2.39 -13.64 23.94
CA ILE A 34 -3.39 -12.87 23.21
C ILE A 34 -3.58 -13.36 21.77
N LYS A 35 -4.79 -13.18 21.24
CA LYS A 35 -5.10 -13.49 19.84
C LYS A 35 -4.96 -12.28 18.92
N ASP A 36 -5.28 -11.09 19.43
CA ASP A 36 -5.24 -9.84 18.67
C ASP A 36 -4.40 -8.81 19.42
N LEU A 37 -3.34 -8.29 18.78
CA LEU A 37 -2.52 -7.19 19.28
C LEU A 37 -2.57 -6.00 18.33
N GLU A 38 -2.98 -4.85 18.83
CA GLU A 38 -2.95 -3.59 18.08
C GLU A 38 -2.21 -2.52 18.88
N LEU A 39 -1.15 -1.95 18.31
CA LEU A 39 -0.39 -0.86 18.91
C LEU A 39 -0.42 0.36 17.96
N HIS A 40 -0.83 1.50 18.51
CA HIS A 40 -0.99 2.74 17.76
C HIS A 40 -0.08 3.84 18.31
N ASP A 41 0.52 4.60 17.39
CA ASP A 41 1.36 5.76 17.67
C ASP A 41 2.53 5.41 18.60
N TYR A 42 2.75 6.17 19.68
CA TYR A 42 3.88 5.93 20.60
C TYR A 42 3.75 4.61 21.37
N ALA A 43 2.57 3.97 21.39
CA ALA A 43 2.40 2.67 22.00
C ALA A 43 3.12 1.57 21.23
N VAL A 44 3.46 1.79 19.96
CA VAL A 44 4.31 0.86 19.20
C VAL A 44 5.62 0.59 19.94
N ASN A 45 6.22 1.61 20.58
CA ASN A 45 7.49 1.46 21.30
C ASN A 45 7.44 0.52 22.51
N VAL A 46 6.26 0.12 22.99
CA VAL A 46 6.15 -0.87 24.06
C VAL A 46 6.39 -2.29 23.57
N LEU A 47 6.33 -2.53 22.24
CA LEU A 47 6.45 -3.85 21.65
C LEU A 47 7.67 -4.66 22.15
N PRO A 48 8.90 -4.10 22.22
CA PRO A 48 10.07 -4.83 22.73
C PRO A 48 9.95 -5.23 24.20
N LYS A 49 9.05 -4.58 24.95
CA LYS A 49 8.82 -4.83 26.38
C LYS A 49 7.85 -5.99 26.60
N LEU A 50 7.04 -6.30 25.60
CA LEU A 50 6.06 -7.37 25.65
C LEU A 50 6.74 -8.73 25.45
N LYS A 51 6.31 -9.71 26.24
CA LYS A 51 6.61 -11.12 26.06
C LYS A 51 5.44 -11.78 25.37
N ILE A 52 5.56 -11.95 24.05
CA ILE A 52 4.56 -12.61 23.23
C ILE A 52 4.86 -14.12 23.24
N GLY A 53 3.88 -14.94 23.62
CA GLY A 53 4.08 -16.38 23.75
C GLY A 53 4.26 -17.08 22.41
N GLU A 54 5.40 -17.76 22.23
CA GLU A 54 5.80 -18.45 20.99
C GLU A 54 4.82 -19.55 20.51
N ASN A 55 4.05 -20.15 21.43
CA ASN A 55 3.33 -21.40 21.19
C ASN A 55 1.86 -21.26 20.78
N LYS A 56 1.31 -20.05 20.72
CA LYS A 56 -0.08 -19.83 20.29
C LYS A 56 -0.14 -19.03 18.99
N GLU A 57 -1.02 -19.46 18.09
CA GLU A 57 -1.24 -18.78 16.81
C GLU A 57 -2.02 -17.47 17.06
N MET A 58 -1.38 -16.34 16.75
CA MET A 58 -2.01 -15.03 16.81
C MET A 58 -2.88 -14.81 15.57
N GLU A 59 -4.10 -14.30 15.77
CA GLU A 59 -5.05 -14.01 14.69
C GLU A 59 -4.74 -12.68 14.02
N SER A 60 -4.35 -11.67 14.80
CA SER A 60 -4.04 -10.31 14.31
C SER A 60 -2.87 -9.67 15.06
N PHE A 61 -1.95 -9.07 14.33
CA PHE A 61 -0.84 -8.25 14.83
C PHE A 61 -0.73 -6.99 13.96
N VAL A 62 -1.10 -5.85 14.53
CA VAL A 62 -1.23 -4.58 13.80
C VAL A 62 -0.43 -3.50 14.50
N LEU A 63 0.44 -2.82 13.73
CA LEU A 63 1.15 -1.62 14.18
C LEU A 63 0.75 -0.44 13.30
N ARG A 64 0.26 0.65 13.91
CA ARG A 64 -0.09 1.89 13.22
C ARG A 64 0.70 3.05 13.78
N LYS A 65 1.14 3.95 12.89
CA LYS A 65 1.70 5.25 13.26
C LYS A 65 0.91 6.36 12.59
N LYS A 66 0.76 7.48 13.29
CA LYS A 66 0.43 8.77 12.69
C LYS A 66 1.69 9.53 12.27
N GLU A 67 2.77 9.39 13.03
CA GLU A 67 4.04 10.10 12.81
C GLU A 67 5.22 9.13 12.76
N GLU A 68 6.19 9.43 11.89
CA GLU A 68 7.41 8.62 11.73
C GLU A 68 8.21 8.50 13.04
N VAL A 69 8.27 9.58 13.82
CA VAL A 69 9.04 9.65 15.07
C VAL A 69 8.56 8.64 16.12
N SER A 70 7.28 8.25 16.06
CA SER A 70 6.67 7.33 17.02
C SER A 70 7.25 5.91 16.97
N MET A 71 8.11 5.56 16.00
CA MET A 71 8.72 4.23 15.88
C MET A 71 10.26 4.23 15.90
N ALA A 72 10.90 5.38 16.17
CA ALA A 72 12.36 5.52 16.13
C ALA A 72 13.09 4.50 17.02
N ASN A 73 12.53 4.15 18.17
CA ASN A 73 13.13 3.21 19.11
C ASN A 73 13.18 1.77 18.58
N ILE A 74 12.20 1.36 17.76
CA ILE A 74 12.22 0.02 17.16
C ILE A 74 13.13 -0.02 15.95
N ILE A 75 13.10 1.03 15.12
CA ILE A 75 13.91 1.10 13.89
C ILE A 75 15.40 1.02 14.21
N SER A 76 15.84 1.52 15.37
CA SER A 76 17.23 1.45 15.83
C SER A 76 17.66 0.09 16.36
N MET A 77 16.74 -0.86 16.54
CA MET A 77 17.06 -2.20 17.04
C MET A 77 17.72 -3.07 15.95
N GLU A 78 18.37 -4.15 16.39
CA GLU A 78 18.89 -5.18 15.49
C GLU A 78 17.75 -5.91 14.76
N ASP A 79 18.04 -6.41 13.57
CA ASP A 79 17.08 -7.21 12.82
C ASP A 79 16.75 -8.50 13.59
N GLU A 80 15.51 -8.97 13.46
CA GLU A 80 14.98 -10.16 14.14
C GLU A 80 15.10 -10.16 15.68
N SER A 81 15.32 -9.00 16.30
CA SER A 81 15.51 -8.87 17.76
C SER A 81 14.21 -8.92 18.58
N ILE A 82 13.04 -8.78 17.95
CA ILE A 82 11.73 -8.80 18.60
C ILE A 82 10.96 -10.06 18.20
N GLU A 83 10.73 -10.98 19.15
CA GLU A 83 10.03 -12.23 18.90
C GLU A 83 8.50 -12.07 19.01
N ILE A 84 7.79 -12.30 17.90
CA ILE A 84 6.32 -12.21 17.82
C ILE A 84 5.68 -13.61 17.75
N GLY A 85 6.42 -14.60 17.25
CA GLY A 85 5.93 -15.97 17.09
C GLY A 85 5.12 -16.16 15.80
N ARG A 86 4.01 -16.90 15.86
CA ARG A 86 3.23 -17.32 14.69
C ARG A 86 1.98 -16.47 14.50
N ILE A 87 1.80 -15.84 13.34
CA ILE A 87 0.68 -14.93 13.05
C ILE A 87 -0.04 -15.34 11.76
N LYS A 88 -1.36 -15.25 11.73
CA LYS A 88 -2.12 -15.42 10.48
C LYS A 88 -1.81 -14.30 9.51
N ARG A 89 -1.45 -14.65 8.27
CA ARG A 89 -1.09 -13.69 7.21
C ARG A 89 -2.14 -12.59 7.00
N LYS A 90 -3.43 -12.90 7.13
CA LYS A 90 -4.54 -11.95 6.94
C LYS A 90 -4.64 -10.87 8.03
N GLY A 91 -4.08 -11.12 9.21
CA GLY A 91 -4.09 -10.19 10.33
C GLY A 91 -2.72 -9.56 10.59
N PHE A 92 -1.75 -9.74 9.70
CA PHE A 92 -0.42 -9.16 9.85
C PHE A 92 -0.34 -7.84 9.07
N ASP A 93 -0.39 -6.72 9.79
CA ASP A 93 -0.31 -5.36 9.21
C ASP A 93 0.73 -4.54 9.97
N VAL A 94 1.93 -4.50 9.42
CA VAL A 94 3.12 -3.92 10.05
C VAL A 94 3.83 -3.03 9.02
N PRO A 95 4.25 -1.81 9.38
CA PRO A 95 5.07 -0.95 8.52
C PRO A 95 6.33 -1.65 8.02
N GLU A 96 6.68 -1.47 6.74
CA GLU A 96 7.78 -2.20 6.08
C GLU A 96 9.13 -2.00 6.80
N GLU A 97 9.34 -0.85 7.41
CA GLU A 97 10.55 -0.47 8.14
C GLU A 97 10.72 -1.27 9.44
N ILE A 98 9.61 -1.78 9.99
CA ILE A 98 9.58 -2.54 11.24
C ILE A 98 9.69 -4.04 10.99
N LYS A 99 9.20 -4.54 9.85
CA LYS A 99 9.29 -5.96 9.50
C LYS A 99 10.67 -6.59 9.69
N PRO A 100 11.81 -5.98 9.29
CA PRO A 100 13.12 -6.59 9.50
C PRO A 100 13.48 -6.73 10.98
N LYS A 101 12.87 -5.94 11.87
CA LYS A 101 13.13 -5.98 13.33
C LYS A 101 12.40 -7.11 14.04
N LEU A 102 11.44 -7.75 13.37
CA LEU A 102 10.58 -8.76 13.95
C LEU A 102 11.01 -10.17 13.52
N LYS A 103 11.03 -11.10 14.48
CA LYS A 103 11.13 -12.54 14.25
C LYS A 103 9.73 -13.14 14.32
N TYR A 104 9.19 -13.55 13.17
CA TYR A 104 7.84 -14.06 13.03
C TYR A 104 7.70 -15.14 11.97
N ILE A 105 6.65 -15.95 12.10
CA ILE A 105 6.23 -16.94 11.10
C ILE A 105 4.80 -16.58 10.65
N LEU A 106 4.63 -16.30 9.37
CA LEU A 106 3.30 -16.13 8.79
C LEU A 106 2.68 -17.49 8.51
N ILE A 107 1.51 -17.74 9.10
CA ILE A 107 0.69 -18.92 8.84
C ILE A 107 -0.22 -18.60 7.65
N ASP A 108 -0.21 -19.49 6.67
CA ASP A 108 -0.80 -19.24 5.36
C ASP A 108 -2.33 -19.27 5.32
N LYS A 109 -2.79 -18.56 4.29
CA LYS A 109 -4.15 -18.31 3.83
C LYS A 109 -4.82 -19.58 3.32
N THR A 110 -6.09 -19.78 3.65
CA THR A 110 -6.95 -20.77 2.99
C THR A 110 -7.01 -20.53 1.47
N GLU A 111 -7.20 -21.58 0.66
CA GLU A 111 -7.29 -21.53 -0.82
C GLU A 111 -8.15 -20.38 -1.37
N ARG A 112 -9.22 -20.01 -0.64
CA ARG A 112 -10.11 -18.89 -0.95
C ARG A 112 -9.40 -17.54 -1.06
N GLU A 113 -8.49 -17.22 -0.15
CA GLU A 113 -7.80 -15.92 -0.14
C GLU A 113 -6.75 -15.83 -1.26
N ILE A 114 -6.14 -16.95 -1.65
CA ILE A 114 -5.25 -17.03 -2.83
C ILE A 114 -6.07 -16.74 -4.10
N MET A 115 -7.28 -17.31 -4.20
CA MET A 115 -8.16 -17.08 -5.34
C MET A 115 -8.65 -15.63 -5.41
N GLU A 116 -9.02 -15.01 -4.28
CA GLU A 116 -9.46 -13.61 -4.24
C GLU A 116 -8.35 -12.63 -4.61
N GLU A 117 -7.12 -12.85 -4.14
CA GLU A 117 -5.97 -12.01 -4.48
C GLU A 117 -5.65 -12.10 -5.98
N ARG A 118 -5.65 -13.32 -6.53
CA ARG A 118 -5.54 -13.54 -7.99
C ARG A 118 -6.67 -12.85 -8.77
N ALA A 119 -7.91 -12.94 -8.29
CA ALA A 119 -9.04 -12.30 -8.94
C ALA A 119 -8.92 -10.77 -8.94
N ARG A 120 -8.44 -10.16 -7.84
CA ARG A 120 -8.19 -8.72 -7.75
C ARG A 120 -7.11 -8.26 -8.74
N GLU A 121 -5.99 -8.98 -8.81
CA GLU A 121 -4.90 -8.64 -9.75
C GLU A 121 -5.36 -8.78 -11.22
N ILE A 122 -6.13 -9.83 -11.55
CA ILE A 122 -6.73 -9.99 -12.88
C ILE A 122 -7.67 -8.82 -13.19
N ALA A 123 -8.50 -8.40 -12.25
CA ALA A 123 -9.44 -7.30 -12.44
C ALA A 123 -8.71 -5.95 -12.65
N LYS A 124 -7.64 -5.71 -11.87
CA LYS A 124 -6.81 -4.50 -11.96
C LYS A 124 -6.12 -4.41 -13.32
N GLU A 125 -5.53 -5.51 -13.78
CA GLU A 125 -4.86 -5.59 -15.08
C GLU A 125 -5.83 -5.43 -16.26
N ARG A 126 -7.02 -6.04 -16.18
CA ARG A 126 -8.08 -5.83 -17.18
C ARG A 126 -8.52 -4.37 -17.26
N LYS A 127 -8.75 -3.73 -16.11
CA LYS A 127 -9.15 -2.32 -16.03
C LYS A 127 -8.09 -1.41 -16.65
N ARG A 128 -6.80 -1.69 -16.39
CA ARG A 128 -5.67 -0.97 -17.00
C ARG A 128 -5.67 -1.11 -18.53
N LYS A 129 -5.74 -2.34 -19.05
CA LYS A 129 -5.77 -2.59 -20.50
C LYS A 129 -6.93 -1.88 -21.20
N ILE A 130 -8.14 -1.95 -20.65
CA ILE A 130 -9.32 -1.27 -21.21
C ILE A 130 -9.12 0.25 -21.25
N MET A 131 -8.53 0.82 -20.20
CA MET A 131 -8.26 2.25 -20.14
C MET A 131 -7.21 2.68 -21.17
N GLU A 132 -6.12 1.92 -21.31
CA GLU A 132 -5.05 2.14 -22.30
C GLU A 132 -5.52 1.99 -23.75
N GLU A 133 -6.44 1.05 -24.00
CA GLU A 133 -7.03 0.85 -25.31
C GLU A 133 -7.98 1.99 -25.67
N ARG A 134 -8.88 2.38 -24.75
CA ARG A 134 -9.77 3.53 -24.95
C ARG A 134 -9.03 4.84 -25.19
N THR A 135 -7.96 5.09 -24.43
CA THR A 135 -7.14 6.29 -24.62
C THR A 135 -6.46 6.31 -25.99
N ARG A 136 -5.98 5.15 -26.48
CA ARG A 136 -5.45 5.01 -27.84
C ARG A 136 -6.50 5.21 -28.92
N GLU A 137 -7.70 4.63 -28.77
CA GLU A 137 -8.79 4.80 -29.74
C GLU A 137 -9.21 6.27 -29.89
N ILE A 138 -9.41 6.97 -28.77
CA ILE A 138 -9.76 8.40 -28.78
C ILE A 138 -8.68 9.23 -29.49
N ALA A 139 -7.40 8.95 -29.23
CA ALA A 139 -6.29 9.64 -29.88
C ALA A 139 -6.26 9.40 -31.40
N ASN A 140 -6.52 8.15 -31.83
CA ASN A 140 -6.55 7.76 -33.24
C ASN A 140 -7.77 8.33 -33.99
N GLU A 141 -8.92 8.42 -33.34
CA GLU A 141 -10.12 9.04 -33.92
C GLU A 141 -9.92 10.54 -34.13
N LYS A 142 -9.42 11.25 -33.10
CA LYS A 142 -9.10 12.68 -33.19
C LYS A 142 -8.09 12.99 -34.31
N THR A 143 -7.04 12.19 -34.45
CA THR A 143 -6.05 12.39 -35.53
C THR A 143 -6.66 12.16 -36.92
N ARG A 144 -7.58 11.20 -37.07
CA ARG A 144 -8.31 10.98 -38.34
C ARG A 144 -9.27 12.12 -38.67
N GLU A 145 -9.95 12.69 -37.69
CA GLU A 145 -10.85 13.83 -37.89
C GLU A 145 -10.08 15.09 -38.30
N ILE A 146 -8.97 15.40 -37.63
CA ILE A 146 -8.08 16.51 -38.00
C ILE A 146 -7.57 16.35 -39.44
N ALA A 147 -7.13 15.14 -39.81
CA ALA A 147 -6.67 14.85 -41.17
C ALA A 147 -7.78 14.98 -42.23
N LYS A 148 -9.05 14.71 -41.88
CA LYS A 148 -10.21 14.92 -42.76
C LYS A 148 -10.52 16.41 -42.93
N GLU A 149 -10.46 17.20 -41.86
CA GLU A 149 -10.67 18.65 -41.92
C GLU A 149 -9.58 19.40 -42.70
N GLU A 150 -8.32 18.96 -42.62
CA GLU A 150 -7.25 19.59 -43.41
C GLU A 150 -7.37 19.30 -44.92
N LYS A 151 -7.84 18.11 -45.28
CA LYS A 151 -8.07 17.74 -46.69
C LYS A 151 -9.22 18.52 -47.32
N THR A 152 -10.29 18.80 -46.58
CA THR A 152 -11.42 19.59 -47.07
C THR A 152 -11.06 21.08 -47.20
N LYS A 153 -10.25 21.63 -46.30
CA LYS A 153 -9.73 23.01 -46.40
C LYS A 153 -8.78 23.21 -47.58
N LYS A 154 -7.91 22.24 -47.91
CA LYS A 154 -7.00 22.31 -49.08
C LYS A 154 -7.72 22.09 -50.43
N GLY A 155 -8.83 21.35 -50.44
CA GLY A 155 -9.65 21.13 -51.64
C GLY A 155 -10.59 22.28 -52.03
N SER A 156 -10.75 23.30 -51.18
CA SER A 156 -11.70 24.40 -51.39
C SER A 156 -11.11 25.66 -52.05
N PHE A 157 -9.82 25.68 -52.44
CA PHE A 157 -9.30 26.83 -53.21
C PHE A 157 -9.74 26.73 -54.67
N PRO A 158 -10.64 27.61 -55.17
CA PRO A 158 -11.10 27.53 -56.54
C PRO A 158 -9.94 27.87 -57.47
N SER A 159 -9.64 27.00 -58.44
CA SER A 159 -8.59 27.19 -59.47
C SER A 159 -8.73 28.48 -60.30
N ARG A 160 -9.82 29.23 -60.13
CA ARG A 160 -10.04 30.56 -60.73
C ARG A 160 -9.15 31.66 -60.17
N VAL A 161 -8.59 31.53 -58.96
CA VAL A 161 -7.66 32.56 -58.41
C VAL A 161 -6.25 32.43 -59.01
N LEU A 162 -5.81 31.22 -59.34
CA LEU A 162 -4.45 30.96 -59.85
C LEU A 162 -4.22 31.51 -61.28
N LYS A 163 -5.27 31.58 -62.12
CA LYS A 163 -5.14 32.09 -63.51
C LYS A 163 -4.96 33.61 -63.60
N LYS A 164 -5.24 34.37 -62.52
CA LYS A 164 -5.07 35.84 -62.52
C LYS A 164 -3.66 36.28 -62.11
N ILE A 165 -2.88 35.40 -61.48
CA ILE A 165 -1.51 35.70 -61.01
C ILE A 165 -0.45 35.37 -62.08
N LEU A 166 -0.69 34.36 -62.94
CA LEU A 166 0.30 33.89 -63.92
C LEU A 166 0.12 34.45 -65.35
N GLY A 167 -0.79 35.40 -65.57
CA GLY A 167 -1.23 35.83 -66.90
C GLY A 167 -0.84 37.24 -67.36
N ARG A 168 0.13 37.92 -66.73
CA ARG A 168 0.66 39.20 -67.21
C ARG A 168 2.18 39.28 -67.11
N GLY A 169 2.85 38.61 -68.03
CA GLY A 169 4.21 38.93 -68.45
C GLY A 169 4.21 39.10 -69.97
N ARG A 170 3.98 40.33 -70.44
CA ARG A 170 4.28 40.73 -71.82
C ARG A 170 5.76 41.08 -71.89
N SER A 171 6.50 40.40 -72.76
CA SER A 171 7.48 40.99 -73.67
C SER A 171 7.75 39.98 -74.78
#